data_AF-A0A3P7IPZ4-F1
#
_entry.id   AF-A0A3P7IPZ4-F1
#
_cell.length_a   1.000
_cell.length_b   1.000
_cell.length_c   1.000
_cell.angle_alpha   90.00
_cell.angle_beta   90.00
_cell.angle_gamma   90.00
#
_symmetry.space_group_name_H-M   'P 1'
#
loop_
_entity.id
_entity.type
_entity.pdbx_description
1 polymer ?
#
loop_
_entity_poly.entity_id
_entity_poly.type
_entity_poly.pdbx_seq_one_letter_code
_entity_poly.pdbx_strand_id
1 'polypeptide(L)'
;MWVKFKATYDRNNDSLRIEFLLIPAAVLALLINHEFTIMEVMWTFSIYLESVAIMPQLFMLSRTGNAETITAHYLFALGSYRALYIVNWIFR
;
A
#
# COMPACT_ATOMS: atom_id res chain seq x y z
N MET A 1 -1.35 -3.53 -16.61
CA MET A 1 -0.36 -4.60 -16.37
C MET A 1 -0.87 -5.97 -16.84
N TRP A 2 -1.95 -6.48 -16.25
CA TRP A 2 -2.39 -7.88 -16.37
C TRP A 2 -2.85 -8.38 -17.76
N VAL A 3 -3.23 -7.49 -18.68
CA VAL A 3 -3.77 -7.87 -20.00
C VAL A 3 -2.84 -7.40 -21.13
N LYS A 4 -2.72 -6.09 -21.35
CA LYS A 4 -1.95 -5.52 -22.47
C LYS A 4 -0.43 -5.62 -22.33
N PHE A 5 0.08 -5.51 -21.09
CA PHE A 5 1.52 -5.46 -20.79
C PHE A 5 1.94 -6.65 -19.92
N LYS A 6 1.27 -7.79 -20.09
CA LYS A 6 1.53 -9.00 -19.32
C LYS A 6 2.92 -9.57 -19.62
N ALA A 7 3.37 -9.45 -20.87
CA ALA A 7 4.68 -9.96 -21.31
C ALA A 7 5.87 -9.24 -20.66
N THR A 8 5.68 -8.00 -20.20
CA THR A 8 6.72 -7.19 -19.53
C THR A 8 6.57 -7.20 -18.00
N TYR A 9 5.63 -7.98 -17.45
CA TYR A 9 5.44 -8.11 -16.00
C TYR A 9 6.40 -9.15 -15.43
N ASP A 10 7.27 -8.72 -14.51
CA ASP A 10 8.22 -9.59 -13.85
C ASP A 10 7.62 -10.25 -12.60
N ARG A 11 7.03 -11.42 -12.82
CA ARG A 11 6.41 -12.23 -11.77
C ARG A 11 7.43 -12.88 -10.82
N ASN A 12 8.69 -13.01 -11.22
CA ASN A 12 9.71 -13.66 -10.38
C ASN A 12 10.12 -12.75 -9.22
N ASN A 13 10.14 -11.44 -9.45
CA ASN A 13 10.49 -10.45 -8.45
C ASN A 13 9.29 -9.98 -7.60
N ASP A 14 8.06 -10.02 -8.14
CA ASP A 14 6.82 -9.75 -7.39
C ASP A 14 6.31 -10.99 -6.62
N SER A 15 7.06 -11.36 -5.57
CA SER A 15 6.86 -12.59 -4.78
C SER A 15 6.18 -12.37 -3.43
N LEU A 16 5.82 -11.14 -3.09
CA LEU A 16 5.18 -10.83 -1.81
C LEU A 16 3.72 -11.35 -1.81
N ARG A 17 3.40 -12.19 -0.83
CA ARG A 17 2.05 -12.73 -0.67
C ARG A 17 1.13 -11.68 -0.04
N ILE A 18 0.20 -11.16 -0.83
CA ILE A 18 -0.74 -10.10 -0.43
C ILE A 18 -1.63 -10.51 0.75
N GLU A 19 -1.81 -11.81 0.99
CA GLU A 19 -2.58 -12.35 2.12
C GLU A 19 -1.98 -11.92 3.46
N PHE A 20 -0.65 -11.77 3.54
CA PHE A 20 0.03 -11.28 4.74
C PHE A 20 -0.26 -9.79 5.02
N LEU A 21 -0.84 -9.06 4.07
CA LEU A 21 -1.25 -7.67 4.26
C LEU A 21 -2.76 -7.59 4.51
N LEU A 22 -3.54 -8.31 3.70
CA LEU A 22 -5.00 -8.31 3.76
C LEU A 22 -5.54 -8.90 5.07
N ILE A 23 -5.00 -10.04 5.53
CA ILE A 23 -5.50 -10.72 6.73
C ILE A 23 -5.25 -9.86 7.98
N PRO A 24 -4.03 -9.36 8.25
CA PRO A 24 -3.82 -8.49 9.41
C PRO A 24 -4.62 -7.19 9.35
N ALA A 25 -4.74 -6.56 8.16
CA ALA A 25 -5.55 -5.34 8.02
C ALA A 25 -7.03 -5.60 8.32
N ALA A 26 -7.59 -6.72 7.86
CA ALA A 26 -8.97 -7.10 8.14
C ALA A 26 -9.19 -7.44 9.62
N VAL A 27 -8.25 -8.19 10.23
CA VAL A 27 -8.30 -8.50 11.67
C VAL A 27 -8.23 -7.22 12.50
N LEU A 28 -7.29 -6.31 12.20
CA LEU A 28 -7.17 -5.03 12.90
C LEU A 28 -8.44 -4.20 12.74
N ALA A 29 -9.04 -4.13 11.55
CA ALA A 29 -10.25 -3.35 11.32
C ALA A 29 -11.49 -3.89 12.05
N LEU A 30 -11.51 -5.18 12.38
CA LEU A 30 -12.58 -5.80 13.19
C LEU A 30 -12.35 -5.65 14.69
N LEU A 31 -11.09 -5.55 15.13
CA LEU A 31 -10.72 -5.44 16.54
C LEU A 31 -10.59 -3.99 17.02
N ILE A 32 -10.16 -3.11 16.14
CA ILE A 32 -9.84 -1.70 16.42
C ILE A 32 -10.56 -0.85 15.38
N ASN A 33 -11.76 -0.42 15.72
CA ASN A 33 -12.61 0.46 14.92
C ASN A 33 -13.35 1.41 15.86
N HIS A 34 -13.85 2.53 15.32
CA HIS A 34 -14.52 3.54 16.15
C HIS A 34 -15.92 3.08 16.60
N GLU A 35 -16.69 2.53 15.65
CA GLU A 35 -18.02 1.98 15.87
C GLU A 35 -18.18 0.66 15.12
N PHE A 36 -18.85 -0.33 15.72
CA PHE A 36 -19.04 -1.65 15.10
C PHE A 36 -20.20 -1.66 14.09
N THR A 37 -20.12 -0.79 13.10
CA THR A 37 -21.01 -0.76 11.93
C THR A 37 -20.26 -1.26 10.70
N ILE A 38 -20.98 -1.87 9.75
CA ILE A 38 -20.35 -2.41 8.53
C ILE A 38 -19.59 -1.31 7.77
N MET A 39 -20.16 -0.11 7.67
CA MET A 39 -19.53 1.01 6.98
C MET A 39 -18.24 1.45 7.67
N GLU A 40 -18.24 1.56 9.00
CA GLU A 40 -17.07 1.99 9.77
C GLU A 40 -15.95 0.95 9.74
N VAL A 41 -16.29 -0.34 9.81
CA VAL A 41 -15.32 -1.43 9.68
C VAL A 41 -14.70 -1.43 8.29
N MET A 42 -15.50 -1.24 7.23
CA MET A 42 -14.98 -1.15 5.85
C MET A 42 -14.10 0.09 5.65
N TRP A 43 -14.49 1.23 6.22
CA TRP A 43 -13.70 2.45 6.18
C TRP A 43 -12.36 2.26 6.91
N THR A 44 -12.40 1.76 8.14
CA THR A 44 -11.20 1.46 8.95
C THR A 44 -10.28 0.46 8.24
N PHE A 45 -10.85 -0.59 7.65
CA PHE A 45 -10.11 -1.55 6.82
C PHE A 45 -9.40 -0.87 5.66
N SER A 46 -10.07 0.05 4.96
CA SER A 46 -9.46 0.77 3.84
C SER A 46 -8.24 1.60 4.28
N ILE A 47 -8.31 2.25 5.45
CA ILE A 47 -7.21 3.03 6.02
C ILE A 47 -6.03 2.13 6.40
N TYR A 48 -6.28 1.01 7.08
CA TYR A 48 -5.22 0.07 7.44
C TYR A 48 -4.58 -0.56 6.22
N LEU A 49 -5.38 -1.01 5.26
CA LEU A 49 -4.87 -1.57 4.01
C LEU A 49 -4.05 -0.55 3.22
N GLU A 50 -4.52 0.69 3.17
CA GLU A 50 -3.82 1.78 2.48
C GLU A 50 -2.43 2.05 3.08
N SER A 51 -2.28 1.92 4.40
CA SER A 51 -0.97 2.11 5.07
C SER A 51 0.08 1.07 4.64
N VAL A 52 -0.35 -0.13 4.24
CA VAL A 52 0.51 -1.27 3.92
C VAL A 52 0.59 -1.59 2.42
N ALA A 53 -0.31 -1.06 1.61
CA ALA A 53 -0.47 -1.40 0.19
C ALA A 53 0.77 -1.13 -0.69
N ILE A 54 1.69 -0.27 -0.25
CA ILE A 54 2.93 0.04 -0.99
C ILE A 54 4.01 -1.05 -0.83
N MET A 55 3.87 -1.95 0.15
CA MET A 55 4.90 -2.93 0.49
C MET A 55 5.31 -3.88 -0.65
N PRO A 56 4.42 -4.44 -1.49
CA PRO A 56 4.84 -5.29 -2.62
C PRO A 56 5.80 -4.56 -3.56
N GLN A 57 5.53 -3.29 -3.86
CA GLN A 57 6.36 -2.46 -4.75
C GLN A 57 7.74 -2.19 -4.14
N LEU A 58 7.81 -1.89 -2.84
CA LEU A 58 9.07 -1.69 -2.13
C LEU A 58 9.88 -2.98 -2.00
N PHE A 59 9.19 -4.11 -1.80
CA PHE A 59 9.81 -5.42 -1.72
C PHE A 59 10.39 -5.85 -3.07
N MET A 60 9.65 -5.63 -4.16
CA MET A 60 10.17 -5.87 -5.51
C MET A 60 11.42 -5.02 -5.79
N LEU A 61 11.39 -3.74 -5.41
CA LEU A 61 12.51 -2.81 -5.58
C LEU A 61 13.77 -3.23 -4.81
N SER A 62 13.59 -3.71 -3.57
CA SER A 62 14.72 -4.18 -2.74
C SER A 62 15.32 -5.48 -3.27
N ARG A 63 14.53 -6.32 -3.96
CA ARG A 63 14.97 -7.59 -4.58
C ARG A 63 15.68 -7.39 -5.91
N THR A 64 15.23 -6.46 -6.75
CA THR A 64 15.84 -6.18 -8.05
C THR A 64 17.12 -5.35 -7.95
N GLY A 65 17.33 -4.64 -6.83
CA GLY A 65 18.50 -3.79 -6.60
C GLY A 65 18.61 -2.59 -7.54
N ASN A 66 17.60 -2.37 -8.39
CA ASN A 66 17.54 -1.31 -9.38
C ASN A 66 16.24 -0.54 -9.21
N ALA A 67 16.37 0.69 -8.73
CA ALA A 67 15.30 1.67 -8.79
C ALA A 67 15.45 2.49 -10.06
N GLU A 68 14.63 2.21 -11.08
CA GLU A 68 14.54 3.09 -12.23
C GLU A 68 14.21 4.52 -11.76
N THR A 69 14.90 5.51 -12.34
CA THR A 69 14.77 6.91 -11.93
C THR A 69 13.30 7.36 -11.92
N ILE A 70 12.50 6.92 -12.89
CA ILE A 70 11.06 7.23 -12.98
C ILE A 70 10.29 6.65 -11.78
N THR A 71 10.54 5.39 -11.41
CA THR A 71 9.89 4.75 -10.25
C THR A 71 10.27 5.45 -8.95
N ALA A 72 11.53 5.89 -8.80
CA ALA A 72 11.97 6.64 -7.63
C ALA A 72 11.24 7.98 -7.48
N HIS A 73 11.08 8.74 -8.57
CA HIS A 73 10.32 10.01 -8.54
C HIS A 73 8.84 9.77 -8.22
N TYR A 74 8.24 8.71 -8.77
CA TYR A 74 6.87 8.31 -8.43
C TYR A 74 6.71 8.01 -6.94
N LEU A 75 7.60 7.18 -6.37
CA LEU A 75 7.58 6.84 -4.94
C LEU A 75 7.79 8.07 -4.07
N PHE A 76 8.69 8.99 -4.47
CA PHE A 76 8.92 10.25 -3.78
C PHE A 76 7.68 11.14 -3.75
N ALA A 77 6.99 11.31 -4.89
CA ALA A 77 5.77 12.10 -4.97
C ALA A 77 4.64 11.48 -4.12
N LEU A 78 4.49 10.16 -4.19
CA LEU A 78 3.49 9.42 -3.40
C LEU A 78 3.74 9.56 -1.89
N GLY A 79 5.00 9.41 -1.45
CA GLY A 79 5.39 9.61 -0.05
C GLY A 79 5.19 11.05 0.40
N SER A 80 5.56 12.02 -0.43
CA SER A 80 5.39 13.46 -0.15
C SER A 80 3.92 13.83 0.02
N TYR A 81 3.04 13.30 -0.84
CA TYR A 81 1.58 13.47 -0.70
C TYR A 81 1.09 13.02 0.68
N ARG A 82 1.53 11.86 1.17
CA ARG A 82 1.15 11.35 2.50
C ARG A 82 1.78 12.16 3.64
N ALA A 83 3.02 12.62 3.49
CA ALA A 83 3.65 13.49 4.48
C ALA A 83 2.89 14.83 4.63
N LEU A 84 2.39 15.39 3.52
CA LEU A 84 1.55 16.58 3.55
C LEU A 84 0.21 16.34 4.26
N TYR A 85 -0.33 15.13 4.21
CA TYR A 85 -1.52 14.77 5.01
C TYR A 85 -1.25 14.83 6.51
N ILE A 86 -0.06 14.42 6.96
CA ILE A 86 0.33 14.53 8.38
C ILE A 86 0.41 16.00 8.79
N VAL A 87 1.00 16.85 7.94
CA VAL A 87 1.05 18.30 8.18
C VAL A 87 -0.36 18.88 8.25
N ASN A 88 -1.25 18.48 7.34
CA ASN A 88 -2.66 18.88 7.37
C ASN A 88 -3.38 18.42 8.65
N TRP A 89 -3.07 17.24 9.19
CA TRP A 89 -3.61 16.79 10.48
C TRP A 89 -3.11 17.61 11.66
N ILE A 90 -1.89 18.14 11.63
CA ILE A 90 -1.36 19.01 12.70
C ILE A 90 -2.04 20.40 12.67
N PHE A 91 -2.32 20.91 11.47
CA PHE A 91 -2.96 22.22 11.31
C PHE A 91 -4.45 22.23 11.62
N ARG A 92 -5.12 21.07 11.61
CA ARG A 92 -6.55 20.93 11.72
C ARG A 92 -6.97 20.54 13.13
#